data_AF-A0A0L8JKZ4-F1
#
_entry.id   AF-A0A0L8JKZ4-F1
#
_cell.length_a   1.000
_cell.length_b   1.000
_cell.length_c   1.000
_cell.angle_alpha   90.00
_cell.angle_beta   90.00
_cell.angle_gamma   90.00
#
_symmetry.space_group_name_H-M   'P 1'
#
loop_
_entity.id
_entity.type
_entity.pdbx_description
1 polymer ?
#
loop_
_entity_poly.entity_id
_entity_poly.type
_entity_poly.pdbx_seq_one_letter_code
_entity_poly.pdbx_strand_id
1 'polypeptide(L)'
;MLVNLVDGCAQAKNVVPGSAMWTLDGDRTVQTTVVDVTAVKGREAVDVVTDRMTFTAGPDLLLLTPDGWKRAADVAGATVAWTYAKKLCRERLTIWPGYEFGYFVGATCADGTVGKNYVSLVVNEEAFAARYAAALTACTGLSARLEAVTRPSGYLKRDLPGFRVRVVSSYLSDALRHYVGEDAHHMRQHFPRVVLRDIDTFEGFLDGYVEGDGCPIKGWNGRMITSANVPFLAEIAPIIGARFTPRAKAKGASQLCVSDRWADRGTFTPEHHPLDPPESSWIKVQEVRPRPALGTKPFTFYSYRLEPHPTFLLNGHLARESCVVLGRGER
;
A
#
# COMPACT_ATOMS: atom_id res chain seq x y z
N MET A 1 -7.38 -3.52 27.41
CA MET A 1 -6.73 -3.24 26.12
C MET A 1 -7.31 -4.18 25.06
N LEU A 2 -7.39 -3.73 23.81
CA LEU A 2 -7.96 -4.52 22.71
C LEU A 2 -6.86 -5.27 21.96
N VAL A 3 -7.09 -6.55 21.70
CA VAL A 3 -6.26 -7.41 20.85
C VAL A 3 -6.98 -7.61 19.53
N ASN A 4 -6.23 -7.58 18.42
CA ASN A 4 -6.78 -7.75 17.08
C ASN A 4 -7.01 -9.25 16.79
N LEU A 5 -8.27 -9.67 16.85
CA LEU A 5 -8.69 -11.01 16.45
C LEU A 5 -9.02 -11.05 14.96
N VAL A 6 -9.06 -12.23 14.37
CA VAL A 6 -9.51 -12.40 12.97
C VAL A 6 -10.95 -11.91 12.79
N ASP A 7 -11.82 -12.22 13.76
CA ASP A 7 -13.24 -11.85 13.76
C ASP A 7 -13.53 -10.47 14.39
N GLY A 8 -12.50 -9.63 14.57
CA GLY A 8 -12.65 -8.26 15.05
C GLY A 8 -11.66 -7.88 16.16
N CYS A 9 -12.17 -7.49 17.32
CA CYS A 9 -11.31 -7.16 18.45
C CYS A 9 -11.92 -7.65 19.77
N ALA A 10 -11.06 -8.11 20.67
CA ALA A 10 -11.46 -8.56 22.00
C ALA A 10 -10.67 -7.84 23.07
N GLN A 11 -11.27 -7.69 24.25
CA GLN A 11 -10.50 -7.33 25.43
C GLN A 11 -9.55 -8.47 25.77
N ALA A 12 -8.33 -8.14 26.20
CA ALA A 12 -7.30 -9.12 26.55
C ALA A 12 -7.80 -10.27 27.46
N LYS A 13 -8.63 -9.93 28.46
CA LYS A 13 -9.20 -10.90 29.40
C LYS A 13 -10.21 -11.89 28.80
N ASN A 14 -10.72 -11.60 27.61
CA ASN A 14 -11.74 -12.42 26.93
C ASN A 14 -11.14 -13.32 25.86
N VAL A 15 -9.81 -13.26 25.65
CA VAL A 15 -9.11 -14.16 24.73
C VAL A 15 -9.00 -15.54 25.37
N VAL A 16 -9.33 -16.58 24.61
CA VAL A 16 -9.27 -17.98 25.05
C VAL A 16 -8.44 -18.84 24.08
N PRO A 17 -7.92 -20.00 24.50
CA PRO A 17 -7.33 -20.97 23.57
C PRO A 17 -8.28 -21.30 22.42
N GLY A 18 -7.73 -21.44 21.21
CA GLY A 18 -8.46 -21.58 19.95
C GLY A 18 -8.81 -20.26 19.26
N SER A 19 -8.64 -19.10 19.92
CA SER A 19 -8.88 -17.80 19.28
C SER A 19 -7.85 -17.53 18.18
N ALA A 20 -8.32 -17.12 17.00
CA ALA A 20 -7.45 -16.68 15.91
C ALA A 20 -7.11 -15.18 16.04
N MET A 21 -5.83 -14.85 15.95
CA MET A 21 -5.28 -13.50 16.03
C MET A 21 -4.58 -13.09 14.74
N TRP A 22 -4.59 -11.79 14.47
CA TRP A 22 -3.72 -11.23 13.44
C TRP A 22 -2.30 -11.03 13.99
N THR A 23 -1.31 -11.29 13.13
CA THR A 23 0.11 -10.99 13.34
C THR A 23 0.75 -10.52 12.04
N LEU A 24 2.05 -10.26 12.05
CA LEU A 24 2.86 -9.96 10.86
C LEU A 24 3.88 -11.06 10.62
N ASP A 25 4.02 -11.44 9.35
CA ASP A 25 5.15 -12.18 8.80
C ASP A 25 5.80 -11.32 7.71
N GLY A 26 7.00 -10.83 7.99
CA GLY A 26 7.59 -9.71 7.23
C GLY A 26 6.67 -8.49 7.24
N ASP A 27 6.25 -8.05 6.07
CA ASP A 27 5.34 -6.92 5.86
C ASP A 27 3.88 -7.33 5.64
N ARG A 28 3.57 -8.63 5.68
CA ARG A 28 2.23 -9.17 5.42
C ARG A 28 1.51 -9.51 6.71
N THR A 29 0.20 -9.29 6.75
CA THR A 29 -0.61 -9.74 7.88
C THR A 29 -0.95 -11.23 7.73
N VAL A 30 -0.73 -12.02 8.76
CA VAL A 30 -1.04 -13.46 8.77
C VAL A 30 -1.78 -13.82 10.03
N GLN A 31 -2.33 -15.03 10.07
CA GLN A 31 -3.10 -15.51 11.22
C GLN A 31 -2.21 -16.39 12.12
N THR A 32 -2.43 -16.28 13.42
CA THR A 32 -1.87 -17.18 14.43
C THR A 32 -2.99 -17.59 15.39
N THR A 33 -2.81 -18.69 16.10
CA THR A 33 -3.81 -19.26 17.00
C THR A 33 -3.31 -19.23 18.43
N VAL A 34 -4.18 -18.83 19.36
CA VAL A 34 -3.90 -18.94 20.80
C VAL A 34 -3.96 -20.39 21.22
N VAL A 35 -2.85 -20.92 21.72
CA VAL A 35 -2.74 -22.29 22.23
C VAL A 35 -2.88 -22.33 23.75
N ASP A 36 -2.48 -21.27 24.44
CA ASP A 36 -2.63 -21.15 25.89
C ASP A 36 -2.71 -19.68 26.34
N VAL A 37 -3.31 -19.45 27.51
CA VAL A 37 -3.49 -18.12 28.10
C VAL A 37 -3.03 -18.12 29.55
N THR A 38 -2.07 -17.26 29.87
CA THR A 38 -1.59 -17.05 31.24
C THR A 38 -1.94 -15.65 31.72
N ALA A 39 -2.39 -15.52 32.97
CA ALA A 39 -2.65 -14.24 33.61
C ALA A 39 -1.69 -14.01 34.78
N VAL A 40 -1.03 -12.85 34.81
CA VAL A 40 -0.08 -12.46 35.85
C VAL A 40 -0.55 -11.16 36.51
N LYS A 41 -0.22 -10.97 37.79
CA LYS A 41 -0.43 -9.71 38.50
C LYS A 41 0.88 -8.91 38.54
N GLY A 42 0.83 -7.63 38.23
CA GLY A 42 1.99 -6.73 38.28
C GLY A 42 1.64 -5.37 38.86
N ARG A 43 2.61 -4.69 39.47
CA ARG A 43 2.41 -3.34 40.05
C ARG A 43 2.92 -2.23 39.15
N GLU A 44 3.64 -2.57 38.10
CA GLU A 44 4.20 -1.63 37.13
C GLU A 44 3.60 -1.89 35.77
N ALA A 45 3.16 -0.82 35.13
CA ALA A 45 2.76 -0.78 33.73
C ALA A 45 3.45 0.41 33.06
N VAL A 46 3.46 0.43 31.73
CA VAL A 46 3.90 1.58 30.95
C VAL A 46 2.81 1.98 29.97
N ASP A 47 2.57 3.29 29.83
CA ASP A 47 1.78 3.85 28.74
C ASP A 47 2.75 4.19 27.60
N VAL A 48 2.66 3.44 26.50
CA VAL A 48 3.44 3.67 25.27
C VAL A 48 2.66 4.63 24.40
N VAL A 49 3.23 5.80 24.11
CA VAL A 49 2.60 6.85 23.29
C VAL A 49 3.25 6.86 21.92
N THR A 50 2.48 6.54 20.89
CA THR A 50 2.88 6.64 19.48
C THR A 50 2.21 7.81 18.79
N ASP A 51 2.64 8.12 17.57
CA ASP A 51 1.98 9.10 16.69
C ASP A 51 0.52 8.71 16.33
N ARG A 52 0.14 7.44 16.50
CA ARG A 52 -1.21 6.94 16.22
C ARG A 52 -2.09 6.85 17.45
N MET A 53 -1.55 6.40 18.58
CA MET A 53 -2.33 6.17 19.79
C MET A 53 -1.48 5.96 21.05
N THR A 54 -2.13 5.87 22.20
CA THR A 54 -1.52 5.43 23.46
C THR A 54 -2.08 4.06 23.86
N PHE A 55 -1.22 3.15 24.30
CA PHE A 55 -1.65 1.86 24.87
C PHE A 55 -0.86 1.50 26.13
N THR A 56 -1.50 0.76 27.04
CA THR A 56 -0.92 0.39 28.35
C THR A 56 -0.47 -1.06 28.36
N ALA A 57 0.83 -1.30 28.50
CA ALA A 57 1.42 -2.64 28.49
C ALA A 57 2.23 -2.93 29.76
N GLY A 58 2.56 -4.21 29.97
CA GLY A 58 3.64 -4.58 30.88
C GLY A 58 4.98 -4.04 30.35
N PRO A 59 5.92 -3.64 31.24
CA PRO A 59 7.20 -3.05 30.83
C PRO A 59 8.04 -3.99 29.95
N ASP A 60 7.93 -5.30 30.16
CA ASP A 60 8.70 -6.33 29.43
C ASP A 60 8.05 -6.80 28.11
N LEU A 61 6.95 -6.14 27.68
CA LEU A 61 6.29 -6.50 26.43
C LEU A 61 7.25 -6.20 25.29
N LEU A 62 7.60 -7.20 24.49
CA LEU A 62 8.50 -7.02 23.36
C LEU A 62 7.75 -6.48 22.15
N LEU A 63 8.21 -5.33 21.65
CA LEU A 63 7.75 -4.68 20.42
C LEU A 63 8.84 -4.79 19.35
N LEU A 64 8.44 -5.04 18.11
CA LEU A 64 9.40 -5.12 17.00
C LEU A 64 9.83 -3.71 16.59
N THR A 65 11.14 -3.46 16.62
CA THR A 65 11.80 -2.28 16.05
C THR A 65 12.68 -2.69 14.86
N PRO A 66 13.19 -1.76 14.04
CA PRO A 66 14.16 -2.08 12.99
C PRO A 66 15.42 -2.78 13.51
N ASP A 67 15.85 -2.49 14.75
CA ASP A 67 17.03 -3.11 15.38
C ASP A 67 16.72 -4.45 16.09
N GLY A 68 15.50 -4.98 15.92
CA GLY A 68 15.02 -6.17 16.61
C GLY A 68 14.01 -5.89 17.74
N TRP A 69 13.81 -6.87 18.62
CA TRP A 69 12.82 -6.81 19.69
C TRP A 69 13.30 -5.94 20.87
N LYS A 70 12.51 -4.94 21.26
CA LYS A 70 12.79 -4.09 22.43
C LYS A 70 11.61 -4.10 23.40
N ARG A 71 11.91 -3.96 24.69
CA ARG A 71 10.90 -3.91 25.76
C ARG A 71 10.08 -2.62 25.66
N ALA A 72 8.80 -2.68 26.00
CA ALA A 72 7.90 -1.53 25.98
C ALA A 72 8.40 -0.38 26.87
N ALA A 73 9.13 -0.67 27.95
CA ALA A 73 9.79 0.34 28.78
C ALA A 73 10.90 1.13 28.06
N ASP A 74 11.54 0.53 27.06
CA ASP A 74 12.80 1.00 26.46
C ASP A 74 12.64 1.52 25.01
N VAL A 75 11.42 1.55 24.47
CA VAL A 75 11.15 1.94 23.07
C VAL A 75 10.98 3.45 22.85
N ALA A 76 11.15 4.29 23.88
CA ALA A 76 11.00 5.73 23.73
C ALA A 76 11.95 6.28 22.63
N GLY A 77 11.40 7.04 21.67
CA GLY A 77 12.16 7.58 20.54
C GLY A 77 12.42 6.60 19.39
N ALA A 78 12.19 5.30 19.57
CA ALA A 78 12.32 4.30 18.52
C ALA A 78 11.11 4.29 17.57
N THR A 79 11.22 3.56 16.46
CA THR A 79 10.07 3.17 15.65
C THR A 79 9.69 1.72 15.92
N VAL A 80 8.39 1.44 15.87
CA VAL A 80 7.83 0.10 16.09
C VAL A 80 6.96 -0.33 14.92
N ALA A 81 6.95 -1.63 14.64
CA ALA A 81 6.15 -2.20 13.55
C ALA A 81 4.66 -2.05 13.85
N TRP A 82 3.92 -1.58 12.86
CA TRP A 82 2.50 -1.27 12.99
C TRP A 82 1.73 -1.47 11.70
N THR A 83 0.49 -1.95 11.84
CA THR A 83 -0.47 -2.05 10.75
C THR A 83 -1.78 -1.34 11.09
N TYR A 84 -2.44 -0.83 10.06
CA TYR A 84 -3.71 -0.13 10.19
C TYR A 84 -4.83 -1.14 10.48
N ALA A 85 -5.37 -1.15 11.69
CA ALA A 85 -6.36 -2.15 12.11
C ALA A 85 -7.58 -2.30 11.16
N LYS A 86 -8.03 -1.22 10.51
CA LYS A 86 -9.15 -1.31 9.53
C LYS A 86 -8.78 -2.00 8.21
N LYS A 87 -7.49 -2.26 7.95
CA LYS A 87 -7.00 -2.98 6.77
C LYS A 87 -6.84 -4.48 7.01
N LEU A 88 -6.94 -4.95 8.26
CA LEU A 88 -6.73 -6.37 8.60
C LEU A 88 -7.75 -7.30 7.95
N CYS A 89 -9.01 -6.88 7.86
CA CYS A 89 -10.10 -7.68 7.29
C CYS A 89 -10.41 -7.32 5.84
N ARG A 90 -9.50 -6.62 5.14
CA ARG A 90 -9.74 -6.26 3.73
C ARG A 90 -9.54 -7.47 2.84
N GLU A 91 -10.32 -7.54 1.76
CA GLU A 91 -10.09 -8.52 0.71
C GLU A 91 -8.71 -8.28 0.06
N ARG A 92 -7.88 -9.33 0.03
CA ARG A 92 -6.63 -9.33 -0.72
C ARG A 92 -6.91 -9.77 -2.14
N LEU A 93 -6.39 -9.00 -3.09
CA LEU A 93 -6.47 -9.34 -4.49
C LEU A 93 -5.28 -10.23 -4.84
N THR A 94 -5.53 -11.23 -5.68
CA THR A 94 -4.45 -11.82 -6.46
C THR A 94 -4.24 -10.91 -7.67
N ILE A 95 -3.03 -10.39 -7.83
CA ILE A 95 -2.67 -9.56 -8.98
C ILE A 95 -1.92 -10.45 -9.97
N TRP A 96 -2.43 -10.55 -11.19
CA TRP A 96 -1.80 -11.32 -12.26
C TRP A 96 -0.95 -10.39 -13.14
N PRO A 97 0.38 -10.56 -13.17
CA PRO A 97 1.24 -9.81 -14.07
C PRO A 97 1.04 -10.26 -15.52
N GLY A 98 1.49 -9.45 -16.47
CA GLY A 98 1.28 -9.62 -17.91
C GLY A 98 0.88 -8.30 -18.57
N TYR A 99 0.62 -8.36 -19.87
CA TYR A 99 0.21 -7.20 -20.67
C TYR A 99 -0.91 -6.38 -20.03
N GLU A 100 -2.00 -7.02 -19.57
CA GLU A 100 -3.16 -6.34 -19.00
C GLU A 100 -2.83 -5.60 -17.70
N PHE A 101 -1.96 -6.16 -16.87
CA PHE A 101 -1.47 -5.48 -15.67
C PHE A 101 -0.64 -4.25 -16.05
N GLY A 102 0.29 -4.42 -16.98
CA GLY A 102 1.07 -3.33 -17.55
C GLY A 102 0.18 -2.20 -18.05
N TYR A 103 -0.76 -2.54 -18.93
CA TYR A 103 -1.71 -1.60 -19.53
C TYR A 103 -2.52 -0.84 -18.49
N PHE A 104 -3.08 -1.55 -17.52
CA PHE A 104 -3.82 -0.93 -16.41
C PHE A 104 -2.95 0.06 -15.62
N VAL A 105 -1.71 -0.31 -15.27
CA VAL A 105 -0.79 0.57 -14.54
C VAL A 105 -0.40 1.78 -15.38
N GLY A 106 -0.07 1.58 -16.66
CA GLY A 106 0.30 2.64 -17.60
C GLY A 106 -0.80 3.66 -17.81
N ALA A 107 -2.02 3.19 -18.12
CA ALA A 107 -3.20 4.03 -18.28
C ALA A 107 -3.57 4.76 -16.98
N THR A 108 -3.38 4.11 -15.81
CA THR A 108 -3.59 4.76 -14.52
C THR A 108 -2.57 5.86 -14.25
N CYS A 109 -1.31 5.67 -14.64
CA CYS A 109 -0.26 6.67 -14.49
C CYS A 109 -0.44 7.87 -15.43
N ALA A 110 -1.02 7.67 -16.62
CA ALA A 110 -1.32 8.73 -17.58
C ALA A 110 -2.55 9.56 -17.16
N ASP A 111 -3.72 8.94 -17.11
CA ASP A 111 -5.02 9.63 -16.94
C ASP A 111 -5.82 9.17 -15.71
N GLY A 112 -5.28 8.23 -14.95
CA GLY A 112 -5.96 7.66 -13.79
C GLY A 112 -5.93 8.55 -12.54
N THR A 113 -6.80 8.20 -11.61
CA THR A 113 -6.84 8.78 -10.26
C THR A 113 -6.85 7.66 -9.24
N VAL A 114 -5.84 7.66 -8.36
CA VAL A 114 -5.78 6.78 -7.20
C VAL A 114 -6.29 7.55 -5.98
N GLY A 115 -7.54 7.31 -5.62
CA GLY A 115 -8.15 7.86 -4.41
C GLY A 115 -7.76 7.09 -3.16
N LYS A 116 -8.32 7.49 -2.00
CA LYS A 116 -8.04 6.84 -0.71
C LYS A 116 -8.29 5.32 -0.75
N ASN A 117 -9.45 4.92 -1.27
CA ASN A 117 -9.93 3.52 -1.32
C ASN A 117 -10.50 3.16 -2.71
N TYR A 118 -10.15 3.90 -3.76
CA TYR A 118 -10.64 3.61 -5.10
C TYR A 118 -9.59 3.94 -6.15
N VAL A 119 -9.76 3.33 -7.31
CA VAL A 119 -9.04 3.67 -8.54
C VAL A 119 -10.08 4.08 -9.57
N SER A 120 -9.82 5.14 -10.32
CA SER A 120 -10.75 5.64 -11.33
C SER A 120 -10.03 6.14 -12.56
N LEU A 121 -10.63 5.92 -13.73
CA LEU A 121 -10.29 6.56 -14.99
C LEU A 121 -11.51 7.33 -15.49
N VAL A 122 -11.33 8.57 -15.97
CA VAL A 122 -12.42 9.37 -16.57
C VAL A 122 -11.94 10.02 -17.86
N VAL A 123 -12.33 9.45 -18.99
CA VAL A 123 -11.83 9.83 -20.33
C VAL A 123 -12.99 10.11 -21.29
N ASN A 124 -12.71 10.75 -22.42
CA ASN A 124 -13.75 11.05 -23.42
C ASN A 124 -14.00 9.86 -24.36
N GLU A 125 -13.02 8.98 -24.52
CA GLU A 125 -13.04 7.88 -25.49
C GLU A 125 -13.58 6.60 -24.87
N GLU A 126 -14.65 6.08 -25.44
CA GLU A 126 -15.30 4.85 -24.96
C GLU A 126 -14.38 3.63 -25.07
N ALA A 127 -13.66 3.51 -26.19
CA ALA A 127 -12.77 2.39 -26.45
C ALA A 127 -11.63 2.32 -25.41
N PHE A 128 -11.03 3.46 -25.08
CA PHE A 128 -9.98 3.54 -24.06
C PHE A 128 -10.51 3.14 -22.68
N ALA A 129 -11.67 3.69 -22.29
CA ALA A 129 -12.29 3.33 -21.02
C ALA A 129 -12.70 1.85 -20.96
N ALA A 130 -13.23 1.27 -22.04
CA ALA A 130 -13.58 -0.13 -22.12
C ALA A 130 -12.35 -1.05 -22.02
N ARG A 131 -11.25 -0.69 -22.70
CA ARG A 131 -9.98 -1.42 -22.64
C ARG A 131 -9.36 -1.36 -21.26
N TYR A 132 -9.40 -0.19 -20.60
CA TYR A 132 -8.99 -0.04 -19.21
C TYR A 132 -9.80 -0.93 -18.26
N ALA A 133 -11.13 -0.97 -18.40
CA ALA A 133 -11.98 -1.83 -17.59
C ALA A 133 -11.64 -3.32 -17.79
N ALA A 134 -11.48 -3.76 -19.05
CA ALA A 134 -11.13 -5.13 -19.36
C ALA A 134 -9.77 -5.53 -18.76
N ALA A 135 -8.75 -4.67 -18.91
CA ALA A 135 -7.42 -4.90 -18.38
C ALA A 135 -7.40 -4.95 -16.84
N LEU A 136 -8.10 -4.03 -16.17
CA LEU A 136 -8.26 -4.01 -14.72
C LEU A 136 -8.92 -5.31 -14.22
N THR A 137 -10.01 -5.73 -14.87
CA THR A 137 -10.71 -6.98 -14.52
C THR A 137 -9.83 -8.20 -14.75
N ALA A 138 -9.10 -8.27 -15.87
CA ALA A 138 -8.22 -9.39 -16.16
C ALA A 138 -7.07 -9.52 -15.14
N CYS A 139 -6.43 -8.41 -14.75
CA CYS A 139 -5.27 -8.46 -13.85
C CYS A 139 -5.60 -8.49 -12.35
N THR A 140 -6.84 -8.20 -11.94
CA THR A 140 -7.23 -8.17 -10.51
C THR A 140 -8.44 -9.03 -10.15
N GLY A 141 -9.21 -9.51 -11.14
CA GLY A 141 -10.48 -10.21 -10.91
C GLY A 141 -11.63 -9.30 -10.47
N LEU A 142 -11.38 -8.00 -10.24
CA LEU A 142 -12.42 -7.05 -9.84
C LEU A 142 -13.32 -6.70 -11.02
N SER A 143 -14.64 -6.68 -10.80
CA SER A 143 -15.61 -6.24 -11.81
C SER A 143 -15.50 -4.73 -12.04
N ALA A 144 -14.73 -4.31 -13.04
CA ALA A 144 -14.73 -2.94 -13.53
C ALA A 144 -15.89 -2.73 -14.51
N ARG A 145 -16.61 -1.63 -14.34
CA ARG A 145 -17.74 -1.27 -15.20
C ARG A 145 -17.51 0.09 -15.83
N LEU A 146 -17.90 0.18 -17.09
CA LEU A 146 -17.99 1.41 -17.83
C LEU A 146 -19.27 2.16 -17.45
N GLU A 147 -19.14 3.43 -17.11
CA GLU A 147 -20.26 4.29 -16.76
C GLU A 147 -20.21 5.57 -17.60
N ALA A 148 -21.28 5.87 -18.33
CA ALA A 148 -21.42 7.17 -18.98
C ALA A 148 -21.57 8.26 -17.90
N VAL A 149 -20.76 9.31 -18.01
CA VAL A 149 -20.73 10.42 -17.05
C VAL A 149 -20.65 11.75 -17.77
N THR A 150 -20.98 12.82 -17.03
CA THR A 150 -20.79 14.19 -17.47
C THR A 150 -19.66 14.80 -16.65
N ARG A 151 -18.71 15.47 -17.32
CA ARG A 151 -17.58 16.15 -16.66
C ARG A 151 -17.51 17.64 -17.02
N PRO A 152 -17.22 18.53 -16.06
CA PRO A 152 -17.01 19.94 -16.36
C PRO A 152 -15.68 20.13 -17.10
N SER A 153 -15.72 20.82 -18.24
CA SER A 153 -14.51 21.23 -18.96
C SER A 153 -14.15 22.66 -18.57
N GLY A 154 -13.02 22.85 -17.87
CA GLY A 154 -12.50 24.18 -17.56
C GLY A 154 -12.08 24.97 -18.80
N TYR A 155 -11.61 24.27 -19.85
CA TYR A 155 -11.23 24.89 -21.13
C TYR A 155 -12.46 25.35 -21.94
N LEU A 156 -13.46 24.48 -22.07
CA LEU A 156 -14.67 24.79 -22.85
C LEU A 156 -15.78 25.47 -22.02
N LYS A 157 -15.59 25.61 -20.71
CA LYS A 157 -16.56 26.17 -19.73
C LYS A 157 -17.96 25.56 -19.84
N ARG A 158 -18.03 24.27 -20.19
CA ARG A 158 -19.28 23.51 -20.30
C ARG A 158 -19.06 22.06 -19.89
N ASP A 159 -20.16 21.40 -19.64
CA ASP A 159 -20.19 19.96 -19.39
C ASP A 159 -19.99 19.18 -20.69
N LEU A 160 -19.15 18.15 -20.62
CA LEU A 160 -18.87 17.23 -21.72
C LEU A 160 -19.25 15.80 -21.33
N PRO A 161 -19.78 15.01 -22.27
CA PRO A 161 -19.93 13.58 -22.07
C PRO A 161 -18.54 12.93 -21.93
N GLY A 162 -18.48 11.87 -21.15
CA GLY A 162 -17.30 11.02 -21.02
C GLY A 162 -17.67 9.68 -20.40
N PHE A 163 -16.65 8.88 -20.18
CA PHE A 163 -16.76 7.53 -19.66
C PHE A 163 -15.90 7.40 -18.41
N ARG A 164 -16.49 6.84 -17.37
CA ARG A 164 -15.83 6.54 -16.11
C ARG A 164 -15.70 5.04 -15.94
N VAL A 165 -14.54 4.61 -15.50
CA VAL A 165 -14.34 3.31 -14.86
C VAL A 165 -13.89 3.57 -13.44
N ARG A 166 -14.57 2.97 -12.46
CA ARG A 166 -14.20 3.13 -11.05
C ARG A 166 -14.37 1.82 -10.30
N VAL A 167 -13.34 1.47 -9.54
CA VAL A 167 -13.35 0.30 -8.65
C VAL A 167 -12.98 0.73 -7.24
N VAL A 168 -13.75 0.27 -6.26
CA VAL A 168 -13.53 0.57 -4.84
C VAL A 168 -12.77 -0.59 -4.21
N SER A 169 -11.47 -0.41 -4.00
CA SER A 169 -10.62 -1.36 -3.30
C SER A 169 -9.48 -0.62 -2.61
N SER A 170 -9.43 -0.67 -1.28
CA SER A 170 -8.31 -0.09 -0.52
C SER A 170 -7.01 -0.87 -0.74
N TYR A 171 -7.10 -2.17 -1.04
CA TYR A 171 -5.95 -3.00 -1.40
C TYR A 171 -5.31 -2.51 -2.70
N LEU A 172 -6.12 -2.37 -3.76
CA LEU A 172 -5.62 -1.91 -5.06
C LEU A 172 -5.10 -0.46 -5.01
N SER A 173 -5.79 0.43 -4.28
CA SER A 173 -5.29 1.80 -4.10
C SER A 173 -3.96 1.88 -3.37
N ASP A 174 -3.74 1.03 -2.36
CA ASP A 174 -2.45 0.95 -1.68
C ASP A 174 -1.38 0.31 -2.58
N ALA A 175 -1.72 -0.71 -3.36
CA ALA A 175 -0.82 -1.34 -4.33
C ALA A 175 -0.30 -0.32 -5.35
N LEU A 176 -1.21 0.42 -5.98
CA LEU A 176 -0.82 1.45 -6.95
C LEU A 176 0.02 2.56 -6.34
N ARG A 177 -0.33 3.05 -5.13
CA ARG A 177 0.50 4.01 -4.41
C ARG A 177 1.89 3.45 -4.16
N HIS A 178 1.98 2.21 -3.72
CA HIS A 178 3.27 1.56 -3.49
C HIS A 178 4.11 1.50 -4.76
N TYR A 179 3.50 1.11 -5.89
CA TYR A 179 4.21 1.02 -7.17
C TYR A 179 4.81 2.36 -7.60
N VAL A 180 4.12 3.47 -7.33
CA VAL A 180 4.54 4.80 -7.79
C VAL A 180 5.22 5.66 -6.72
N GLY A 181 5.70 5.06 -5.63
CA GLY A 181 6.44 5.78 -4.59
C GLY A 181 5.55 6.62 -3.67
N GLU A 182 4.41 6.06 -3.24
CA GLU A 182 3.41 6.58 -2.30
C GLU A 182 2.47 7.68 -2.83
N ASP A 183 2.95 8.60 -3.67
CA ASP A 183 2.15 9.69 -4.23
C ASP A 183 1.80 9.47 -5.70
N ALA A 184 0.60 8.94 -5.95
CA ALA A 184 0.08 8.66 -7.28
C ALA A 184 -0.41 9.90 -8.05
N HIS A 185 -0.06 11.11 -7.62
CA HIS A 185 -0.34 12.32 -8.39
C HIS A 185 0.58 12.39 -9.62
N HIS A 186 0.02 12.58 -10.82
CA HIS A 186 0.77 12.56 -12.10
C HIS A 186 2.07 13.38 -12.12
N MET A 187 2.11 14.54 -11.43
CA MET A 187 3.32 15.38 -11.30
C MET A 187 4.40 14.89 -10.33
N ARG A 188 4.10 13.93 -9.46
CA ARG A 188 4.96 13.51 -8.33
C ARG A 188 5.19 12.00 -8.27
N GLN A 189 4.40 11.24 -9.02
CA GLN A 189 4.55 9.79 -9.12
C GLN A 189 5.94 9.40 -9.61
N HIS A 190 6.53 8.39 -8.99
CA HIS A 190 7.74 7.75 -9.47
C HIS A 190 7.41 6.74 -10.57
N PHE A 191 8.42 6.33 -11.33
CA PHE A 191 8.24 5.30 -12.36
C PHE A 191 7.90 3.94 -11.70
N PRO A 192 6.79 3.27 -12.08
CA PRO A 192 6.34 2.05 -11.42
C PRO A 192 7.18 0.84 -11.83
N ARG A 193 8.33 0.63 -11.19
CA ARG A 193 9.28 -0.44 -11.54
C ARG A 193 8.68 -1.85 -11.52
N VAL A 194 7.54 -2.04 -10.85
CA VAL A 194 6.77 -3.28 -10.89
C VAL A 194 6.41 -3.75 -12.31
N VAL A 195 6.31 -2.83 -13.27
CA VAL A 195 6.03 -3.17 -14.68
C VAL A 195 7.24 -3.72 -15.43
N LEU A 196 8.44 -3.63 -14.86
CA LEU A 196 9.68 -4.15 -15.45
C LEU A 196 9.86 -5.65 -15.24
N ARG A 197 8.85 -6.35 -14.73
CA ARG A 197 8.93 -7.78 -14.42
C ARG A 197 9.26 -8.65 -15.63
N ASP A 198 8.66 -8.32 -16.75
CA ASP A 198 8.84 -9.00 -18.02
C ASP A 198 8.49 -8.04 -19.17
N ILE A 199 8.89 -8.43 -20.37
CA ILE A 199 8.78 -7.57 -21.55
C ILE A 199 7.31 -7.29 -21.91
N ASP A 200 6.44 -8.27 -21.72
CA ASP A 200 5.01 -8.20 -22.04
C ASP A 200 4.28 -7.21 -21.13
N THR A 201 4.58 -7.28 -19.82
CA THR A 201 4.09 -6.31 -18.84
C THR A 201 4.58 -4.89 -19.17
N PHE A 202 5.84 -4.73 -19.53
CA PHE A 202 6.36 -3.39 -19.85
C PHE A 202 5.80 -2.85 -21.18
N GLU A 203 5.57 -3.72 -22.16
CA GLU A 203 4.89 -3.36 -23.41
C GLU A 203 3.46 -2.88 -23.14
N GLY A 204 2.70 -3.63 -22.34
CA GLY A 204 1.38 -3.22 -21.87
C GLY A 204 1.43 -1.85 -21.19
N PHE A 205 2.41 -1.60 -20.32
CA PHE A 205 2.59 -0.30 -19.67
C PHE A 205 2.79 0.84 -20.66
N LEU A 206 3.66 0.67 -21.66
CA LEU A 206 3.89 1.68 -22.68
C LEU A 206 2.62 1.95 -23.50
N ASP A 207 1.87 0.91 -23.85
CA ASP A 207 0.62 1.03 -24.60
C ASP A 207 -0.45 1.77 -23.79
N GLY A 208 -0.64 1.39 -22.53
CA GLY A 208 -1.59 2.06 -21.64
C GLY A 208 -1.23 3.52 -21.37
N TYR A 209 0.06 3.82 -21.16
CA TYR A 209 0.51 5.20 -20.96
C TYR A 209 0.32 6.04 -22.22
N VAL A 210 0.69 5.50 -23.40
CA VAL A 210 0.56 6.22 -24.67
C VAL A 210 -0.91 6.46 -25.05
N GLU A 211 -1.81 5.52 -24.76
CA GLU A 211 -3.23 5.71 -25.06
C GLU A 211 -3.87 6.86 -24.25
N GLY A 212 -3.37 7.15 -23.04
CA GLY A 212 -3.78 8.31 -22.26
C GLY A 212 -3.05 9.60 -22.65
N ASP A 213 -1.73 9.61 -22.50
CA ASP A 213 -0.90 10.84 -22.55
C ASP A 213 0.04 10.92 -23.77
N GLY A 214 -0.08 9.98 -24.70
CA GLY A 214 0.80 9.87 -25.85
C GLY A 214 0.13 10.18 -27.18
N CYS A 215 0.95 10.31 -28.23
CA CYS A 215 0.46 10.43 -29.59
C CYS A 215 1.41 9.76 -30.60
N PRO A 216 0.89 9.24 -31.73
CA PRO A 216 1.72 8.77 -32.82
C PRO A 216 2.57 9.90 -33.42
N ILE A 217 3.82 9.59 -33.79
CA ILE A 217 4.69 10.57 -34.44
C ILE A 217 4.49 10.51 -35.95
N LYS A 218 4.08 11.64 -36.55
CA LYS A 218 3.84 11.71 -37.99
C LYS A 218 5.10 11.38 -38.79
N GLY A 219 5.02 10.38 -39.67
CA GLY A 219 6.11 10.00 -40.57
C GLY A 219 7.21 9.15 -39.93
N TRP A 220 7.02 8.66 -38.70
CA TRP A 220 7.95 7.74 -38.04
C TRP A 220 7.17 6.65 -37.30
N ASN A 221 7.67 5.41 -37.36
CA ASN A 221 7.11 4.27 -36.63
C ASN A 221 7.50 4.37 -35.14
N GLY A 222 6.78 5.22 -34.42
CA GLY A 222 6.99 5.48 -33.01
C GLY A 222 5.91 6.38 -32.42
N ARG A 223 5.97 6.46 -31.10
CA ARG A 223 5.01 7.13 -30.23
C ARG A 223 5.74 8.19 -29.42
N MET A 224 5.06 9.28 -29.10
CA MET A 224 5.58 10.35 -28.26
C MET A 224 4.81 10.37 -26.95
N ILE A 225 5.51 10.32 -25.82
CA ILE A 225 4.96 10.57 -24.49
C ILE A 225 5.27 12.02 -24.13
N THR A 226 4.25 12.77 -23.68
CA THR A 226 4.43 14.15 -23.20
C THR A 226 4.10 14.21 -21.71
N SER A 227 5.04 14.64 -20.87
CA SER A 227 4.79 14.78 -19.43
C SER A 227 5.60 15.93 -18.82
N ALA A 228 5.02 16.59 -17.83
CA ALA A 228 5.72 17.56 -17.00
C ALA A 228 6.50 16.91 -15.84
N ASN A 229 6.31 15.60 -15.62
CA ASN A 229 7.08 14.80 -14.68
C ASN A 229 8.40 14.34 -15.34
N VAL A 230 9.40 15.22 -15.32
CA VAL A 230 10.72 14.96 -15.94
C VAL A 230 11.44 13.74 -15.34
N PRO A 231 11.49 13.54 -14.01
CA PRO A 231 12.09 12.34 -13.42
C PRO A 231 11.52 11.04 -13.99
N PHE A 232 10.19 10.98 -14.13
CA PHE A 232 9.50 9.82 -14.71
C PHE A 232 9.96 9.51 -16.15
N LEU A 233 10.03 10.52 -17.01
CA LEU A 233 10.51 10.33 -18.39
C LEU A 233 12.00 9.97 -18.43
N ALA A 234 12.80 10.52 -17.51
CA ALA A 234 14.22 10.21 -17.40
C ALA A 234 14.48 8.76 -16.99
N GLU A 235 13.59 8.15 -16.20
CA GLU A 235 13.66 6.74 -15.84
C GLU A 235 13.26 5.82 -17.01
N ILE A 236 12.24 6.17 -17.80
CA ILE A 236 11.81 5.36 -18.95
C ILE A 236 12.89 5.34 -20.04
N ALA A 237 13.50 6.49 -20.32
CA ALA A 237 14.43 6.66 -21.45
C ALA A 237 15.54 5.58 -21.55
N PRO A 238 16.33 5.28 -20.50
CA PRO A 238 17.35 4.22 -20.58
C PRO A 238 16.74 2.83 -20.78
N ILE A 239 15.56 2.54 -20.24
CA ILE A 239 14.89 1.23 -20.33
C ILE A 239 14.55 0.93 -21.79
N ILE A 240 13.99 1.90 -22.51
CA ILE A 240 13.67 1.80 -23.94
C ILE A 240 14.85 2.16 -24.87
N GLY A 241 16.04 2.41 -24.31
CA GLY A 241 17.24 2.79 -25.05
C GLY A 241 17.09 4.11 -25.81
N ALA A 242 16.23 5.02 -25.37
CA ALA A 242 15.99 6.32 -25.98
C ALA A 242 16.92 7.40 -25.42
N ARG A 243 17.26 8.37 -26.26
CA ARG A 243 17.88 9.62 -25.79
C ARG A 243 16.79 10.53 -25.25
N PHE A 244 17.00 11.09 -24.07
CA PHE A 244 16.09 12.05 -23.46
C PHE A 244 16.83 13.32 -23.09
N THR A 245 16.24 14.46 -23.44
CA THR A 245 16.75 15.78 -23.07
C THR A 245 15.56 16.59 -22.57
N PRO A 246 15.48 16.89 -21.26
CA PRO A 246 14.38 17.65 -20.69
C PRO A 246 14.25 19.02 -21.36
N ARG A 247 13.01 19.46 -21.60
CA ARG A 247 12.78 20.86 -21.97
C ARG A 247 13.02 21.76 -20.76
N ALA A 248 13.52 22.97 -21.02
CA ALA A 248 13.61 23.99 -19.97
C ALA A 248 12.23 24.24 -19.36
N LYS A 249 12.16 24.44 -18.03
CA LYS A 249 10.90 24.56 -17.27
C LYS A 249 9.95 25.65 -17.81
N ALA A 250 10.51 26.73 -18.37
CA ALA A 250 9.74 27.81 -19.00
C ALA A 250 9.08 27.43 -20.35
N LYS A 251 9.43 26.28 -20.93
CA LYS A 251 8.97 25.80 -22.25
C LYS A 251 7.92 24.68 -22.18
N GLY A 252 7.35 24.44 -21.00
CA GLY A 252 6.27 23.46 -20.79
C GLY A 252 6.74 22.03 -20.57
N ALA A 253 5.86 21.06 -20.87
CA ALA A 253 6.10 19.63 -20.68
C ALA A 253 7.24 19.09 -21.56
N SER A 254 7.96 18.09 -21.07
CA SER A 254 9.02 17.39 -21.82
C SER A 254 8.43 16.26 -22.65
N GLN A 255 9.17 15.85 -23.68
CA GLN A 255 8.74 14.85 -24.64
C GLN A 255 9.75 13.70 -24.68
N LEU A 256 9.25 12.47 -24.68
CA LEU A 256 10.04 11.25 -24.85
C LEU A 256 9.53 10.48 -26.06
N CYS A 257 10.45 10.15 -26.96
CA CYS A 257 10.16 9.36 -28.14
C CYS A 257 10.34 7.86 -27.86
N VAL A 258 9.29 7.08 -28.08
CA VAL A 258 9.27 5.62 -27.97
C VAL A 258 9.23 5.04 -29.38
N SER A 259 10.30 4.36 -29.78
CA SER A 259 10.35 3.65 -31.07
C SER A 259 9.51 2.38 -30.99
N ASP A 260 8.80 1.99 -32.05
CA ASP A 260 8.06 0.71 -32.03
C ASP A 260 9.00 -0.51 -31.95
N ARG A 261 10.25 -0.33 -32.38
CA ARG A 261 11.36 -1.28 -32.21
C ARG A 261 12.21 -1.04 -30.95
N TRP A 262 11.61 -0.55 -29.86
CA TRP A 262 12.38 -0.29 -28.63
C TRP A 262 12.95 -1.60 -28.04
N ALA A 263 12.20 -2.69 -28.13
CA ALA A 263 12.60 -4.01 -27.64
C ALA A 263 13.89 -4.52 -28.32
N ASP A 264 14.02 -4.33 -29.63
CA ASP A 264 15.18 -4.73 -30.44
C ASP A 264 16.50 -4.08 -29.99
N ARG A 265 16.43 -3.02 -29.17
CA ARG A 265 17.62 -2.31 -28.66
C ARG A 265 18.33 -3.08 -27.55
N GLY A 266 17.69 -4.10 -26.96
CA GLY A 266 18.29 -4.95 -25.93
C GLY A 266 18.65 -4.23 -24.62
N THR A 267 18.05 -3.06 -24.34
CA THR A 267 18.31 -2.28 -23.13
C THR A 267 17.41 -2.65 -21.96
N PHE A 268 16.31 -3.35 -22.21
CA PHE A 268 15.39 -3.81 -21.18
C PHE A 268 16.02 -4.92 -20.35
N THR A 269 15.99 -4.76 -19.03
CA THR A 269 16.41 -5.78 -18.07
C THR A 269 15.23 -6.07 -17.15
N PRO A 270 14.76 -7.33 -17.08
CA PRO A 270 13.71 -7.72 -16.15
C PRO A 270 14.09 -7.44 -14.69
N GLU A 271 13.13 -6.99 -13.89
CA GLU A 271 13.31 -6.70 -12.47
C GLU A 271 12.24 -7.37 -11.61
N HIS A 272 12.64 -7.80 -10.41
CA HIS A 272 11.71 -8.38 -9.46
C HIS A 272 11.30 -7.36 -8.41
N HIS A 273 10.04 -6.92 -8.46
CA HIS A 273 9.39 -6.06 -7.46
C HIS A 273 8.11 -6.72 -6.96
N PRO A 274 7.75 -6.62 -5.67
CA PRO A 274 6.51 -7.19 -5.14
C PRO A 274 5.26 -6.61 -5.83
N LEU A 275 4.28 -7.46 -6.15
CA LEU A 275 2.94 -7.00 -6.59
C LEU A 275 2.09 -6.61 -5.39
N ASP A 276 2.26 -7.32 -4.30
CA ASP A 276 1.49 -7.12 -3.10
C ASP A 276 1.95 -5.85 -2.37
N PRO A 277 1.04 -4.95 -1.97
CA PRO A 277 1.41 -3.82 -1.14
C PRO A 277 1.87 -4.29 0.24
N PRO A 278 2.84 -3.58 0.86
CA PRO A 278 3.17 -3.79 2.26
C PRO A 278 1.92 -3.54 3.12
N GLU A 279 1.66 -4.41 4.09
CA GLU A 279 0.53 -4.29 5.01
C GLU A 279 0.98 -3.77 6.39
N SER A 280 2.28 -3.56 6.57
CA SER A 280 2.88 -2.99 7.77
C SER A 280 3.67 -1.73 7.45
N SER A 281 3.99 -0.99 8.50
CA SER A 281 4.75 0.25 8.46
C SER A 281 5.48 0.46 9.78
N TRP A 282 6.35 1.46 9.84
CA TRP A 282 7.07 1.84 11.05
C TRP A 282 6.48 3.14 11.60
N ILE A 283 6.10 3.13 12.88
CA ILE A 283 5.57 4.32 13.54
C ILE A 283 6.43 4.74 14.72
N LYS A 284 6.53 6.04 14.98
CA LYS A 284 7.40 6.57 16.02
C LYS A 284 6.73 6.49 17.40
N VAL A 285 7.45 5.94 18.37
CA VAL A 285 7.15 6.04 19.79
C VAL A 285 7.67 7.39 20.28
N GLN A 286 6.75 8.27 20.70
CA GLN A 286 7.10 9.62 21.17
C GLN A 286 7.68 9.58 22.58
N GLU A 287 7.08 8.76 23.44
CA GLU A 287 7.44 8.67 24.85
C GLU A 287 6.89 7.37 25.44
N VAL A 288 7.49 6.97 26.56
CA VAL A 288 7.01 5.87 27.40
C VAL A 288 6.84 6.42 28.80
N ARG A 289 5.62 6.31 29.35
CA ARG A 289 5.27 6.88 30.65
C ARG A 289 5.11 5.76 31.68
N PRO A 290 5.87 5.77 32.78
CA PRO A 290 5.64 4.84 33.88
C PRO A 290 4.23 5.00 34.45
N ARG A 291 3.59 3.88 34.74
CA ARG A 291 2.25 3.81 35.31
C ARG A 291 2.23 2.83 36.48
N PRO A 292 2.58 3.28 37.70
CA PRO A 292 2.51 2.44 38.90
C PRO A 292 1.06 2.21 39.33
N ALA A 293 0.80 1.09 40.00
CA ALA A 293 -0.47 0.81 40.63
C ALA A 293 -0.69 1.73 41.85
N LEU A 294 -1.61 2.68 41.72
CA LEU A 294 -2.00 3.63 42.78
C LEU A 294 -2.96 2.92 43.77
N GLY A 295 -2.43 2.07 44.65
CA GLY A 295 -3.21 1.37 45.69
C GLY A 295 -2.80 -0.09 45.91
N THR A 296 -3.66 -0.86 46.59
CA THR A 296 -3.40 -2.28 46.88
C THR A 296 -3.68 -3.20 45.69
N LYS A 297 -4.52 -2.79 44.74
CA LYS A 297 -4.93 -3.60 43.58
C LYS A 297 -3.86 -3.56 42.48
N PRO A 298 -3.19 -4.69 42.16
CA PRO A 298 -2.25 -4.74 41.05
C PRO A 298 -2.98 -4.74 39.71
N PHE A 299 -2.25 -4.44 38.63
CA PHE A 299 -2.70 -4.69 37.27
C PHE A 299 -2.79 -6.19 37.01
N THR A 300 -3.74 -6.58 36.16
CA THR A 300 -3.82 -7.93 35.60
C THR A 300 -3.50 -7.89 34.13
N PHE A 301 -2.69 -8.85 33.76
CA PHE A 301 -1.89 -8.84 32.57
C PHE A 301 -2.07 -10.23 31.93
N TYR A 302 -2.47 -10.29 30.65
CA TYR A 302 -2.65 -11.53 29.85
C TYR A 302 -1.54 -11.79 28.81
N SER A 303 -0.92 -12.98 28.88
CA SER A 303 0.06 -13.50 27.90
C SER A 303 -0.56 -14.66 27.13
N TYR A 304 -0.18 -14.79 25.85
CA TYR A 304 -0.72 -15.80 24.95
C TYR A 304 0.42 -16.62 24.37
N ARG A 305 0.32 -17.94 24.47
CA ARG A 305 1.13 -18.85 23.67
C ARG A 305 0.51 -18.98 22.30
N LEU A 306 1.28 -18.75 21.25
CA LEU A 306 0.76 -18.59 19.89
C LEU A 306 1.45 -19.52 18.89
N GLU A 307 0.68 -20.15 18.01
CA GLU A 307 1.19 -21.00 16.93
C GLU A 307 0.44 -20.73 15.61
N PRO A 308 1.13 -20.75 14.45
CA PRO A 308 2.56 -21.05 14.29
C PRO A 308 3.48 -19.85 14.55
N HIS A 309 2.92 -18.64 14.69
CA HIS A 309 3.70 -17.41 14.88
C HIS A 309 3.62 -16.94 16.34
N PRO A 310 4.75 -16.75 17.05
CA PRO A 310 4.80 -16.36 18.47
C PRO A 310 4.57 -14.85 18.68
N THR A 311 3.78 -14.22 17.81
CA THR A 311 3.58 -12.77 17.72
C THR A 311 2.11 -12.46 17.44
N PHE A 312 1.64 -11.28 17.85
CA PHE A 312 0.26 -10.84 17.62
C PHE A 312 0.18 -9.32 17.52
N LEU A 313 -0.96 -8.82 17.04
CA LEU A 313 -1.23 -7.40 16.93
C LEU A 313 -1.99 -6.84 18.14
N LEU A 314 -1.39 -5.83 18.74
CA LEU A 314 -1.92 -5.06 19.85
C LEU A 314 -2.29 -3.65 19.40
N ASN A 315 -3.58 -3.41 19.14
CA ASN A 315 -4.06 -2.19 18.48
C ASN A 315 -3.22 -1.86 17.21
N GLY A 316 -2.92 -2.89 16.42
CA GLY A 316 -2.08 -2.80 15.23
C GLY A 316 -0.56 -2.82 15.45
N HIS A 317 -0.05 -2.74 16.68
CA HIS A 317 1.39 -2.83 16.96
C HIS A 317 1.82 -4.29 17.05
N LEU A 318 2.92 -4.67 16.42
CA LEU A 318 3.43 -6.03 16.51
C LEU A 318 4.11 -6.26 17.87
N ALA A 319 3.56 -7.21 18.63
CA ALA A 319 4.10 -7.65 19.90
C ALA A 319 4.49 -9.13 19.83
N ARG A 320 5.52 -9.52 20.59
CA ARG A 320 5.93 -10.91 20.77
C ARG A 320 5.42 -11.45 22.11
N GLU A 321 5.27 -12.77 22.17
CA GLU A 321 5.07 -13.53 23.41
C GLU A 321 6.20 -13.24 24.42
N SER A 322 6.00 -12.18 25.21
CA SER A 322 6.54 -11.98 26.56
C SER A 322 5.69 -10.91 27.24
N CYS A 323 5.33 -11.15 28.49
CA CYS A 323 4.60 -10.27 29.40
C CYS A 323 4.32 -8.80 28.98
N VAL A 324 3.12 -8.20 28.88
CA VAL A 324 1.74 -8.67 29.00
C VAL A 324 0.75 -7.55 28.57
N VAL A 325 -0.46 -7.89 28.06
CA VAL A 325 -1.52 -6.95 27.69
C VAL A 325 -2.44 -6.65 28.88
N LEU A 326 -2.65 -5.38 29.24
CA LEU A 326 -3.50 -4.96 30.36
C LEU A 326 -5.00 -5.18 30.09
N GLY A 327 -5.67 -5.96 30.96
CA GLY A 327 -7.14 -5.96 31.03
C GLY A 327 -7.63 -4.66 31.68
N ARG A 328 -8.64 -3.98 31.12
CA ARG A 328 -9.27 -2.86 31.86
C ARG A 328 -9.98 -3.48 33.06
N GLY A 329 -9.38 -3.36 34.24
CA GLY A 329 -10.10 -3.48 35.51
C GLY A 329 -10.99 -2.25 35.64
N GLU A 330 -12.27 -2.48 35.93
CA GLU A 330 -13.25 -1.45 36.23
C GLU A 330 -12.69 -0.49 37.30
N ARG A 331 -12.88 0.81 37.02
CA ARG A 331 -12.77 1.87 38.03
C ARG A 331 -13.92 1.70 39.00
#